data_AF-A0ABD1M1U3-F1
#
_entry.id   AF-A0ABD1M1U3-F1
#
_cell.length_a   1.000
_cell.length_b   1.000
_cell.length_c   1.000
_cell.angle_alpha   90.00
_cell.angle_beta   90.00
_cell.angle_gamma   90.00
#
_symmetry.space_group_name_H-M   'P 1'
#
loop_
_entity.id
_entity.type
_entity.pdbx_description
1 polymer ?
#
loop_
_entity_poly.entity_id
_entity_poly.type
_entity_poly.pdbx_seq_one_letter_code
_entity_poly.pdbx_strand_id
1 'polypeptide(L)'
;MRPTMMLRALSKQFLGIVGDAANAVTKKPTPPPLASRKPAFIDAFLYKMKKNPKLLSNKTIWSRRSTILPEFVDTSLKIYNGKTTIRCKITEGKVGHKFGEFALTRKRKTREQSNAKNVKQLKKKK
;
A
#
# COMPACT_ATOMS: atom_id res chain seq x y z
N MET A 1 9.21 -79.09 -11.78
CA MET A 1 9.99 -78.37 -10.75
C MET A 1 9.40 -76.98 -10.60
N ARG A 2 8.83 -76.64 -9.44
CA ARG A 2 8.25 -75.31 -9.15
C ARG A 2 9.03 -74.71 -7.97
N PRO A 3 9.71 -73.55 -8.12
CA PRO A 3 10.36 -72.91 -7.00
C PRO A 3 9.36 -72.06 -6.20
N THR A 4 9.44 -72.28 -4.90
CA THR A 4 8.73 -71.72 -3.77
C THR A 4 9.12 -70.27 -3.43
N MET A 5 8.14 -69.55 -2.87
CA MET A 5 8.24 -68.53 -1.81
C MET A 5 9.16 -67.32 -2.02
N MET A 6 8.56 -66.12 -2.04
CA MET A 6 8.93 -65.05 -1.11
C MET A 6 7.70 -64.16 -0.84
N LEU A 7 7.06 -64.35 0.31
CA LEU A 7 6.26 -63.29 0.94
C LEU A 7 7.22 -62.15 1.31
N ARG A 8 6.97 -60.94 0.85
CA ARG A 8 7.61 -59.73 1.39
C ARG A 8 6.59 -58.88 2.13
N ALA A 9 7.02 -58.51 3.33
CA ALA A 9 6.26 -57.97 4.43
C ALA A 9 5.50 -56.67 4.14
N LEU A 10 4.38 -56.56 4.86
CA LEU A 10 3.65 -55.35 5.21
C LEU A 10 4.58 -54.24 5.74
N SER A 11 4.47 -53.03 5.19
CA SER A 11 4.73 -51.79 5.92
C SER A 11 3.50 -50.89 5.84
N LYS A 12 2.64 -51.02 6.87
CA LYS A 12 1.65 -50.01 7.20
C LYS A 12 2.38 -48.72 7.60
N GLN A 13 1.93 -47.59 7.06
CA GLN A 13 1.68 -46.31 7.73
C GLN A 13 1.87 -45.16 6.72
N PHE A 14 0.78 -44.54 6.29
CA PHE A 14 0.61 -43.13 6.59
C PHE A 14 -0.88 -42.79 6.66
N LEU A 15 -1.16 -42.01 7.69
CA LEU A 15 -2.43 -41.64 8.26
C LEU A 15 -2.94 -40.36 7.57
N GLY A 16 -4.21 -40.34 7.22
CA GLY A 16 -5.08 -39.15 7.22
C GLY A 16 -4.84 -38.07 6.15
N ILE A 17 -5.90 -37.74 5.42
CA ILE A 17 -6.60 -36.44 5.54
C ILE A 17 -8.02 -36.69 5.03
N VAL A 18 -8.94 -36.83 5.99
CA VAL A 18 -10.35 -36.49 5.82
C VAL A 18 -10.40 -34.96 5.89
N GLY A 19 -10.98 -34.32 4.88
CA GLY A 19 -11.05 -32.86 4.78
C GLY A 19 -12.19 -32.45 3.86
N ASP A 20 -13.38 -32.47 4.43
CA ASP A 20 -14.68 -31.98 3.97
C ASP A 20 -14.65 -31.00 2.78
N ALA A 21 -15.02 -31.52 1.60
CA ALA A 21 -15.25 -30.76 0.37
C ALA A 21 -16.61 -30.03 0.35
N ALA A 22 -17.07 -29.53 1.50
CA ALA A 22 -18.40 -28.94 1.68
C ALA A 22 -18.33 -27.45 2.06
N ASN A 23 -17.59 -26.64 1.27
CA ASN A 23 -17.81 -25.19 1.21
C ASN A 23 -17.05 -24.53 0.04
N ALA A 24 -17.08 -25.14 -1.15
CA ALA A 24 -16.70 -24.47 -2.38
C ALA A 24 -17.89 -23.67 -2.94
N VAL A 25 -18.37 -22.67 -2.19
CA VAL A 25 -19.19 -21.60 -2.77
C VAL A 25 -18.30 -20.88 -3.75
N THR A 26 -18.57 -21.07 -5.04
CA THR A 26 -17.91 -20.41 -6.16
C THR A 26 -18.10 -18.90 -6.05
N LYS A 27 -17.23 -18.23 -5.29
CA LYS A 27 -17.05 -16.79 -5.39
C LYS A 27 -16.57 -16.54 -6.82
N LYS A 28 -17.48 -16.16 -7.73
CA LYS A 28 -17.10 -15.63 -9.05
C LYS A 28 -15.97 -14.63 -8.82
N PRO A 29 -14.85 -14.70 -9.55
CA PRO A 29 -13.76 -13.77 -9.36
C PRO A 29 -14.33 -12.37 -9.52
N THR A 30 -14.32 -11.60 -8.44
CA THR A 30 -14.83 -10.23 -8.47
C THR A 30 -14.05 -9.49 -9.55
N PRO A 31 -14.71 -8.82 -10.52
CA PRO A 31 -14.00 -8.08 -11.55
C PRO A 31 -13.11 -7.06 -10.84
N PRO A 32 -11.81 -7.02 -11.17
CA PRO A 32 -10.92 -6.09 -10.51
C PRO A 32 -11.41 -4.67 -10.87
N PRO A 33 -11.34 -3.71 -9.93
CA PRO A 33 -11.95 -2.40 -10.10
C PRO A 33 -11.49 -1.76 -11.41
N LEU A 34 -12.29 -0.94 -12.08
CA LEU A 34 -11.92 -0.36 -13.39
C LEU A 34 -10.54 0.35 -13.40
N ALA A 35 -10.04 0.79 -12.25
CA ALA A 35 -8.68 1.29 -12.04
C ALA A 35 -7.58 0.24 -12.25
N SER A 36 -7.83 -1.04 -11.98
CA SER A 36 -6.90 -2.16 -12.16
C SER A 36 -6.63 -2.50 -13.62
N ARG A 37 -7.49 -2.06 -14.53
CA ARG A 37 -7.35 -2.32 -15.98
C ARG A 37 -6.25 -1.46 -16.61
N LYS A 38 -5.81 -0.38 -15.95
CA LYS A 38 -4.75 0.51 -16.43
C LYS A 38 -3.50 0.33 -15.58
N PRO A 39 -2.30 0.26 -16.17
CA PRO A 39 -1.07 0.15 -15.40
C PRO A 39 -0.85 1.40 -14.54
N ALA A 40 -0.12 1.24 -13.44
CA ALA A 40 0.22 2.34 -12.55
C ALA A 40 0.96 3.44 -13.34
N PHE A 41 0.40 4.65 -13.32
CA PHE A 41 0.99 5.79 -14.00
C PHE A 41 2.16 6.37 -13.20
N ILE A 42 3.29 6.60 -13.86
CA ILE A 42 4.49 7.27 -13.31
C ILE A 42 5.05 8.22 -14.36
N ASP A 43 5.45 9.41 -13.92
CA ASP A 43 6.08 10.42 -14.78
C ASP A 43 7.48 10.01 -15.24
N ALA A 44 7.90 10.48 -16.42
CA ALA A 44 9.18 10.11 -17.02
C ALA A 44 10.38 10.47 -16.12
N PHE A 45 10.34 11.63 -15.44
CA PHE A 45 11.42 12.04 -14.55
C PHE A 45 11.50 11.17 -13.29
N LEU A 46 10.36 10.76 -12.72
CA LEU A 46 10.32 9.86 -11.56
C LEU A 46 10.78 8.46 -11.97
N TYR A 47 10.36 8.00 -13.14
CA TYR A 47 10.78 6.70 -13.67
C TYR A 47 12.29 6.60 -13.86
N LYS A 48 12.94 7.68 -14.33
CA LYS A 48 14.41 7.73 -14.46
C LYS A 48 15.13 7.69 -13.12
N MET A 49 14.57 8.31 -12.09
CA MET A 49 15.22 8.43 -10.78
C MET A 49 14.95 7.26 -9.83
N LYS A 50 13.98 6.40 -10.13
CA LYS A 50 13.44 5.37 -9.23
C LYS A 50 14.47 4.50 -8.49
N LYS A 51 15.59 4.16 -9.14
CA LYS A 51 16.65 3.32 -8.56
C LYS A 51 17.62 4.06 -7.64
N ASN A 52 17.59 5.39 -7.64
CA ASN A 52 18.58 6.25 -6.98
C ASN A 52 17.95 7.03 -5.82
N PRO A 53 17.82 6.44 -4.62
CA PRO A 53 17.13 7.08 -3.49
C PRO A 53 17.78 8.41 -3.05
N LYS A 54 19.11 8.53 -3.22
CA LYS A 54 19.85 9.76 -2.93
C LYS A 54 19.37 10.96 -3.77
N LEU A 55 19.11 10.75 -5.06
CA LEU A 55 18.66 11.81 -5.98
C LEU A 55 17.22 12.25 -5.69
N LEU A 56 16.41 11.32 -5.18
CA LEU A 56 15.05 11.60 -4.77
C LEU A 56 14.99 12.31 -3.41
N SER A 57 15.95 12.05 -2.52
CA SER A 57 15.98 12.67 -1.21
C SER A 57 15.93 14.20 -1.32
N ASN A 58 14.93 14.82 -0.68
CA ASN A 58 14.66 16.27 -0.72
C ASN A 58 14.29 16.86 -2.08
N LYS A 59 14.08 16.05 -3.12
CA LYS A 59 13.61 16.51 -4.44
C LYS A 59 12.15 16.95 -4.39
N THR A 60 11.85 18.04 -5.08
CA THR A 60 10.49 18.54 -5.28
C THR A 60 9.79 17.77 -6.40
N ILE A 61 8.61 17.22 -6.09
CA ILE A 61 7.75 16.50 -7.01
C ILE A 61 6.57 17.38 -7.37
N TRP A 62 6.47 17.68 -8.66
CA TRP A 62 5.31 18.35 -9.24
C TRP A 62 4.25 17.35 -9.74
N SER A 63 4.66 16.12 -10.05
CA SER A 63 3.76 15.08 -10.58
C SER A 63 2.93 14.41 -9.49
N ARG A 64 1.81 15.04 -9.14
CA ARG A 64 0.84 14.52 -8.16
C ARG A 64 0.03 13.30 -8.63
N ARG A 65 -0.01 13.05 -9.94
CA ARG A 65 -0.72 11.92 -10.57
C ARG A 65 0.04 10.59 -10.52
N SER A 66 1.35 10.68 -10.27
CA SER A 66 2.24 9.51 -10.23
C SER A 66 1.95 8.64 -9.01
N THR A 67 2.04 7.33 -9.22
CA THR A 67 1.77 6.29 -8.24
C THR A 67 3.05 5.99 -7.45
N ILE A 68 2.92 5.72 -6.16
CA ILE A 68 4.03 5.36 -5.28
C ILE A 68 4.35 3.88 -5.51
N LEU A 69 5.53 3.65 -6.09
CA LEU A 69 6.16 2.34 -6.22
C LEU A 69 6.81 1.89 -4.90
N PRO A 70 7.00 0.57 -4.72
CA PRO A 70 7.79 0.03 -3.61
C PRO A 70 9.25 0.53 -3.62
N GLU A 71 9.78 0.92 -4.79
CA GLU A 71 11.13 1.47 -4.93
C GLU A 71 11.31 2.83 -4.20
N PHE A 72 10.23 3.53 -3.87
CA PHE A 72 10.29 4.84 -3.19
C PHE A 72 10.18 4.75 -1.66
N VAL A 73 10.08 3.55 -1.10
CA VAL A 73 9.98 3.34 0.35
C VAL A 73 11.23 3.92 1.05
N ASP A 74 11.04 4.43 2.26
CA ASP A 74 12.03 5.11 3.09
C ASP A 74 12.65 6.39 2.53
N THR A 75 12.19 6.86 1.38
CA THR A 75 12.65 8.13 0.82
C THR A 75 11.79 9.30 1.30
N SER A 76 12.43 10.43 1.60
CA SER A 76 11.75 11.68 1.96
C SER A 76 11.64 12.62 0.76
N LEU A 77 10.41 12.87 0.30
CA LEU A 77 10.12 13.67 -0.89
C LEU A 77 9.40 14.96 -0.49
N LYS A 78 9.49 15.96 -1.37
CA LYS A 78 8.81 17.25 -1.22
C LYS A 78 7.70 17.35 -2.27
N ILE A 79 6.43 17.22 -1.88
CA ILE A 79 5.30 17.21 -2.83
C ILE A 79 4.74 18.63 -2.98
N TYR A 80 4.68 19.13 -4.21
CA TYR A 80 4.18 20.49 -4.48
C TYR A 80 2.66 20.52 -4.54
N ASN A 81 2.08 21.46 -3.80
CA ASN A 81 0.63 21.57 -3.61
C ASN A 81 -0.02 22.73 -4.37
N GLY A 82 0.74 23.44 -5.23
CA GLY A 82 0.28 24.65 -5.92
C GLY A 82 0.56 25.96 -5.19
N LYS A 83 1.06 25.90 -3.95
CA LYS A 83 1.48 27.09 -3.17
C LYS A 83 2.78 26.80 -2.43
N THR A 84 2.75 25.79 -1.58
CA THR A 84 3.88 25.34 -0.78
C THR A 84 4.20 23.89 -1.08
N THR A 85 5.41 23.48 -0.69
CA THR A 85 5.88 22.10 -0.86
C THR A 85 5.88 21.40 0.49
N ILE A 86 5.16 20.29 0.57
CA ILE A 86 4.98 19.52 1.81
C ILE A 86 6.00 18.39 1.82
N ARG A 87 6.80 18.28 2.90
CA ARG A 87 7.75 17.18 3.06
C ARG A 87 6.99 15.94 3.56
N CYS A 88 7.16 14.82 2.87
CA CYS A 88 6.50 13.56 3.17
C CYS A 88 7.53 12.43 3.12
N LYS A 89 7.69 11.69 4.23
CA LYS A 89 8.45 10.44 4.26
C LYS A 89 7.54 9.31 3.78
N ILE A 90 8.02 8.48 2.85
CA ILE A 90 7.25 7.37 2.30
C ILE A 90 7.45 6.13 3.17
N THR A 91 6.33 5.54 3.59
CA THR A 91 6.26 4.27 4.31
C THR A 91 5.58 3.24 3.41
N GLU A 92 5.72 1.96 3.75
CA GLU A 92 5.15 0.85 2.95
C GLU A 92 3.64 0.97 2.74
N GLY A 93 2.90 1.45 3.75
CA GLY A 93 1.45 1.68 3.63
C GLY A 93 1.04 2.78 2.65
N LYS A 94 1.99 3.51 2.05
CA LYS A 94 1.72 4.49 0.98
C LYS A 94 1.90 3.92 -0.42
N VAL A 95 2.41 2.70 -0.55
CA VAL A 95 2.56 2.03 -1.86
C VAL A 95 1.19 1.81 -2.49
N GLY A 96 1.08 2.07 -3.79
CA GLY A 96 -0.19 1.99 -4.52
C GLY A 96 -1.05 3.27 -4.49
N HIS A 97 -0.78 4.19 -3.56
CA HIS A 97 -1.41 5.51 -3.54
C HIS A 97 -0.72 6.50 -4.48
N LYS A 98 -1.38 7.63 -4.78
CA LYS A 98 -0.79 8.72 -5.56
C LYS A 98 -0.13 9.77 -4.67
N PHE A 99 0.94 10.41 -5.15
CA PHE A 99 1.59 11.51 -4.42
C PHE A 99 0.62 12.65 -4.07
N GLY A 100 -0.37 12.91 -4.92
CA GLY A 100 -1.38 13.94 -4.69
C GLY A 100 -2.28 13.72 -3.47
N GLU A 101 -2.40 12.49 -2.96
CA GLU A 101 -3.22 12.18 -1.78
C GLU A 101 -2.59 12.68 -0.49
N PHE A 102 -1.26 12.84 -0.49
CA PHE A 102 -0.49 13.29 0.68
C PHE A 102 -0.25 14.81 0.69
N ALA A 103 -0.80 15.56 -0.26
CA ALA A 103 -0.67 17.01 -0.37
C ALA A 103 -2.05 17.69 -0.52
N LEU A 104 -2.57 18.23 0.59
CA LEU A 104 -3.90 18.85 0.68
C LEU A 104 -3.95 20.22 0.02
N THR A 105 -4.60 20.35 -1.14
CA THR A 105 -4.64 21.60 -1.94
C THR A 105 -5.51 22.71 -1.37
N ARG A 106 -6.58 22.36 -0.66
CA ARG A 106 -7.50 23.33 -0.08
C ARG A 106 -7.31 23.41 1.42
N LYS A 107 -7.33 24.64 1.96
CA LYS A 107 -7.40 24.86 3.40
C LYS A 107 -8.69 24.22 3.90
N ARG A 108 -8.60 23.34 4.90
CA ARG A 108 -9.78 22.76 5.54
C ARG A 108 -10.52 23.88 6.26
N LYS A 109 -11.80 24.08 5.93
CA LYS A 109 -12.67 24.99 6.69
C LYS A 109 -12.91 24.35 8.06
N THR A 110 -12.37 24.95 9.12
CA THR A 110 -12.70 24.55 10.49
C THR A 110 -14.16 24.90 10.73
N ARG A 111 -15.00 23.90 11.02
CA ARG A 111 -16.29 24.17 11.66
C ARG A 111 -15.97 24.55 13.10
N GLU A 112 -16.34 25.76 13.52
CA GLU A 112 -16.23 26.15 14.92
C GLU A 112 -17.16 25.26 15.73
N GLN A 113 -16.60 24.25 16.40
CA GLN A 113 -17.33 23.54 17.43
C GLN A 113 -17.50 24.53 18.59
N SER A 114 -18.74 24.69 19.06
CA SER A 114 -19.11 25.62 20.14
C SER A 114 -18.27 25.48 21.42
N ASN A 115 -17.60 24.34 21.63
CA ASN A 115 -16.68 24.07 22.75
C ASN A 115 -15.28 24.71 22.63
N ALA A 116 -14.90 25.28 21.49
CA ALA A 116 -13.56 25.89 21.30
C ALA A 116 -13.37 27.23 22.04
N LYS A 117 -14.45 27.86 22.51
CA LYS A 117 -14.39 29.12 23.27
C LYS A 117 -13.74 28.93 24.67
N ASN A 118 -13.94 27.77 25.30
CA ASN A 118 -13.38 27.48 26.63
C ASN A 118 -11.85 27.33 26.64
N VAL A 119 -11.26 26.72 25.61
CA VAL A 119 -9.79 26.53 25.53
C VAL A 119 -9.05 27.85 25.28
N LYS A 120 -9.66 28.78 24.52
CA LYS A 120 -9.09 30.12 24.30
C LYS A 120 -9.15 31.00 25.55
N GLN A 121 -10.19 30.84 26.39
CA GLN A 121 -10.31 31.58 27.65
C GLN A 121 -9.29 31.11 28.71
N LEU A 122 -8.99 29.81 28.80
CA LEU A 122 -7.97 29.31 29.75
C LEU A 122 -6.55 29.79 29.45
N LYS A 123 -6.20 29.97 28.18
CA LYS A 123 -4.86 30.46 27.78
C LYS A 123 -4.66 31.96 27.97
N LYS A 124 -5.75 32.73 28.15
CA LYS A 124 -5.71 34.19 28.34
C LYS A 124 -5.68 34.60 29.82
N LYS A 125 -5.77 33.63 30.73
CA LYS A 125 -5.85 33.83 32.19
C LYS A 125 -4.56 33.41 32.92
N LYS A 126 -3.46 33.27 32.18
CA LYS A 126 -2.10 33.03 32.70
C LYS A 126 -1.21 34.19 32.29
#